data_AF-A0AA94HLX8-F1
#
_entry.id   AF-A0AA94HLX8-F1
#
_cell.length_a   1.000
_cell.length_b   1.000
_cell.length_c   1.000
_cell.angle_alpha   90.00
_cell.angle_beta   90.00
_cell.angle_gamma   90.00
#
_symmetry.space_group_name_H-M   'P 1'
#
loop_
_entity.id
_entity.type
_entity.pdbx_description
1 polymer ?
#
loop_
_entity_poly.entity_id
_entity_poly.type
_entity_poly.pdbx_seq_one_letter_code
_entity_poly.pdbx_strand_id
1 'polypeptide(L)'
;MVIGAGSGILVGHMANSEPAAHLGAAAVVPGGLARVNGVIPLESDGWLPVDAAAVLMEPVPAGSHLVRVELELTAMDAQGIAFSADDYTILGLGSDRLDVLWASPEVAEARQGSVVSATLVYEIPNTAVALTLEGEHGGRLALGTAHHLPER
;
A
#
# COMPACT_ATOMS: atom_id res chain seq x y z
N MET A 1 0.54 -33.23 50.16
CA MET A 1 0.87 -33.90 48.88
C MET A 1 0.39 -32.99 47.75
N VAL A 2 1.20 -32.83 46.69
CA VAL A 2 0.89 -32.06 45.45
C VAL A 2 -0.18 -32.76 44.59
N ILE A 3 -0.87 -32.14 43.62
CA ILE A 3 -0.86 -30.78 43.02
C ILE A 3 -2.34 -30.46 42.60
N GLY A 4 -2.84 -29.29 42.20
CA GLY A 4 -2.32 -27.95 41.84
C GLY A 4 -3.40 -27.25 40.97
N ALA A 5 -3.37 -25.92 40.84
CA ALA A 5 -4.36 -25.19 40.02
C ALA A 5 -4.11 -25.35 38.50
N GLY A 6 -5.16 -25.17 37.70
CA GLY A 6 -5.13 -25.30 36.24
C GLY A 6 -6.12 -24.39 35.52
N SER A 7 -6.08 -23.08 35.80
CA SER A 7 -6.83 -22.09 35.01
C SER A 7 -6.26 -22.00 33.61
N GLY A 8 -6.94 -22.58 32.63
CA GLY A 8 -6.56 -22.47 31.22
C GLY A 8 -6.79 -21.04 30.71
N ILE A 9 -5.71 -20.27 30.54
CA ILE A 9 -5.76 -19.01 29.82
C ILE A 9 -5.73 -19.33 28.32
N LEU A 10 -6.85 -19.08 27.65
CA LEU A 10 -6.93 -19.17 26.19
C LEU A 10 -6.24 -17.93 25.59
N VAL A 11 -4.94 -18.02 25.32
CA VAL A 11 -4.20 -16.94 24.65
C VAL A 11 -4.56 -16.95 23.17
N GLY A 12 -5.59 -16.17 22.81
CA GLY A 12 -5.91 -15.88 21.43
C GLY A 12 -4.70 -15.28 20.72
N HIS A 13 -4.30 -15.88 19.60
CA HIS A 13 -3.30 -15.31 18.72
C HIS A 13 -3.92 -14.10 18.01
N MET A 14 -3.88 -12.94 18.68
CA MET A 14 -3.96 -11.65 17.98
C MET A 14 -2.76 -11.62 17.03
N ALA A 15 -3.02 -11.66 15.73
CA ALA A 15 -1.98 -11.41 14.73
C ALA A 15 -1.51 -9.96 14.90
N ASN A 16 -0.41 -9.78 15.64
CA ASN A 16 0.20 -8.48 15.88
C ASN A 16 0.92 -8.05 14.61
N SER A 17 0.13 -7.65 13.61
CA SER A 17 0.60 -7.13 12.33
C SER A 17 1.56 -5.98 12.59
N GLU A 18 2.74 -6.00 11.96
CA GLU A 18 3.74 -4.98 12.24
C GLU A 18 3.19 -3.57 11.98
N PRO A 19 3.59 -2.57 12.78
CA PRO A 19 3.21 -1.18 12.54
C PRO A 19 3.61 -0.75 11.13
N ALA A 20 2.71 -0.06 10.43
CA ALA A 20 3.02 0.45 9.10
C ALA A 20 4.19 1.43 9.16
N ALA A 21 5.23 1.21 8.35
CA ALA A 21 6.36 2.12 8.26
C ALA A 21 5.90 3.47 7.71
N HIS A 22 6.44 4.58 8.23
CA HIS A 22 6.04 5.93 7.81
C HIS A 22 6.33 6.19 6.32
N LEU A 23 5.58 7.13 5.71
CA LEU A 23 5.87 7.62 4.37
C LEU A 23 7.35 8.03 4.23
N GLY A 24 8.02 7.55 3.17
CA GLY A 24 9.46 7.75 2.97
C GLY A 24 10.38 6.86 3.81
N ALA A 25 9.87 6.06 4.76
CA ALA A 25 10.63 5.01 5.43
C ALA A 25 10.54 3.69 4.66
N ALA A 26 11.53 2.82 4.83
CA ALA A 26 11.52 1.47 4.28
C ALA A 26 10.88 0.48 5.27
N ALA A 27 10.00 -0.39 4.75
CA ALA A 27 9.53 -1.60 5.41
C ALA A 27 10.29 -2.82 4.86
N VAL A 28 10.42 -3.88 5.66
CA VAL A 28 10.92 -5.18 5.18
C VAL A 28 9.79 -5.91 4.45
N VAL A 29 10.11 -6.51 3.31
CA VAL A 29 9.23 -7.39 2.54
C VAL A 29 10.03 -8.64 2.10
N PRO A 30 9.37 -9.75 1.76
CA PRO A 30 10.10 -10.89 1.18
C PRO A 30 10.91 -10.47 -0.04
N GLY A 31 12.19 -10.87 -0.07
CA GLY A 31 13.12 -10.47 -1.12
C GLY A 31 13.87 -9.16 -0.89
N GLY A 32 13.45 -8.31 0.06
CA GLY A 32 14.18 -7.08 0.40
C GLY A 32 13.39 -5.99 1.14
N LEU A 33 13.31 -4.80 0.53
CA LEU A 33 12.72 -3.60 1.15
C LEU A 33 11.68 -2.95 0.24
N ALA A 34 10.63 -2.40 0.85
CA ALA A 34 9.61 -1.59 0.17
C ALA A 34 9.54 -0.18 0.78
N ARG A 35 9.35 0.85 -0.05
CA ARG A 35 9.20 2.25 0.38
C ARG A 35 8.15 2.96 -0.48
N VAL A 36 7.23 3.68 0.14
CA VAL A 36 6.43 4.68 -0.57
C VAL A 36 7.21 5.99 -0.60
N ASN A 37 7.57 6.45 -1.81
CA ASN A 37 8.28 7.70 -2.06
C ASN A 37 7.33 8.92 -2.07
N GLY A 38 6.05 8.73 -2.41
CA GLY A 38 5.06 9.79 -2.43
C GLY A 38 3.63 9.28 -2.58
N VAL A 39 2.67 10.10 -2.14
CA VAL A 39 1.23 9.91 -2.37
C VAL A 39 0.68 11.23 -2.88
N ILE A 40 0.22 11.26 -4.12
CA ILE A 40 0.04 12.48 -4.91
C ILE A 40 -1.33 12.45 -5.60
N PRO A 41 -2.25 13.36 -5.27
CA PRO A 41 -3.53 13.48 -5.98
C PRO A 41 -3.32 13.78 -7.46
N LEU A 42 -4.09 13.14 -8.35
CA LEU A 42 -3.84 13.23 -9.80
C LEU A 42 -4.05 14.65 -10.35
N GLU A 43 -5.01 15.39 -9.82
CA GLU A 43 -5.30 16.77 -10.19
C GLU A 43 -4.29 17.81 -9.66
N SER A 44 -3.30 17.40 -8.84
CA SER A 44 -2.39 18.33 -8.17
C SER A 44 -1.20 18.81 -9.01
N ASP A 45 -0.74 18.02 -9.99
CA ASP A 45 0.47 18.31 -10.80
C ASP A 45 0.27 18.18 -12.32
N GLY A 46 -0.91 17.74 -12.79
CA GLY A 46 -1.20 17.57 -14.21
C GLY A 46 -0.56 16.33 -14.85
N TRP A 47 -0.16 15.35 -14.04
CA TRP A 47 0.32 14.05 -14.52
C TRP A 47 -0.70 13.33 -15.40
N LEU A 48 -0.18 12.58 -16.37
CA LEU A 48 -0.94 11.67 -17.22
C LEU A 48 -0.19 10.33 -17.30
N PRO A 49 -0.90 9.19 -17.30
CA PRO A 49 -0.27 7.88 -17.50
C PRO A 49 0.37 7.81 -18.89
N VAL A 50 1.44 7.02 -19.03
CA VAL A 50 2.16 6.83 -20.31
C VAL A 50 1.25 6.13 -21.34
N ASP A 51 0.48 5.15 -20.89
CA ASP A 51 -0.58 4.49 -21.65
C ASP A 51 -1.94 5.10 -21.30
N ALA A 52 -2.79 5.28 -22.30
CA ALA A 52 -4.10 5.92 -22.12
C ALA A 52 -5.07 5.03 -21.33
N ALA A 53 -5.02 5.13 -20.00
CA ALA A 53 -5.89 4.42 -19.08
C ALA A 53 -7.32 4.98 -19.12
N ALA A 54 -8.21 4.33 -19.88
CA ALA A 54 -9.60 4.76 -20.04
C ALA A 54 -10.34 4.90 -18.68
N VAL A 55 -10.04 4.02 -17.73
CA VAL A 55 -10.57 4.05 -16.35
C VAL A 55 -10.22 5.35 -15.61
N LEU A 56 -9.04 5.94 -15.85
CA LEU A 56 -8.64 7.21 -15.22
C LEU A 56 -9.26 8.45 -15.88
N MET A 57 -9.99 8.26 -16.99
CA MET A 57 -10.78 9.30 -17.66
C MET A 57 -12.25 9.28 -17.24
N GLU A 58 -12.67 8.30 -16.43
CA GLU A 58 -14.04 8.22 -15.92
C GLU A 58 -14.28 9.29 -14.82
N PRO A 59 -15.51 9.83 -14.68
CA PRO A 59 -15.80 10.80 -13.64
C PRO A 59 -15.65 10.20 -12.24
N VAL A 60 -14.72 10.74 -11.45
CA VAL A 60 -14.52 10.33 -10.05
C VAL A 60 -15.82 10.56 -9.25
N PRO A 61 -16.28 9.58 -8.45
CA PRO A 61 -17.45 9.71 -7.59
C PRO A 61 -17.36 10.91 -6.63
N ALA A 62 -18.51 11.54 -6.38
CA ALA A 62 -18.60 12.66 -5.45
C ALA A 62 -18.26 12.21 -4.02
N GLY A 63 -17.26 12.86 -3.42
CA GLY A 63 -16.71 12.47 -2.11
C GLY A 63 -15.47 11.59 -2.17
N SER A 64 -15.00 11.22 -3.37
CA SER A 64 -13.71 10.55 -3.60
C SER A 64 -12.72 11.46 -4.35
N HIS A 65 -11.44 11.06 -4.35
CA HIS A 65 -10.38 11.60 -5.21
C HIS A 65 -9.47 10.45 -5.69
N LEU A 66 -8.75 10.66 -6.79
CA LEU A 66 -7.73 9.73 -7.27
C LEU A 66 -6.36 10.13 -6.74
N VAL A 67 -5.61 9.17 -6.18
CA VAL A 67 -4.20 9.37 -5.82
C VAL A 67 -3.32 8.38 -6.54
N ARG A 68 -2.09 8.80 -6.86
CA ARG A 68 -1.00 7.87 -7.18
C ARG A 68 -0.16 7.62 -5.93
N VAL A 69 0.35 6.41 -5.81
CA VAL A 69 1.31 5.96 -4.81
C VAL A 69 2.57 5.57 -5.56
N GLU A 70 3.68 6.24 -5.28
CA GLU A 70 4.99 5.93 -5.89
C GLU A 70 5.71 4.91 -5.01
N LEU A 71 5.63 3.64 -5.40
CA LEU A 71 6.23 2.50 -4.70
C LEU A 71 7.63 2.18 -5.25
N GLU A 72 8.57 1.93 -4.36
CA GLU A 72 9.91 1.44 -4.68
C GLU A 72 10.18 0.13 -3.93
N LEU A 73 10.59 -0.90 -4.65
CA LEU A 73 10.97 -2.21 -4.11
C LEU A 73 12.44 -2.47 -4.42
N THR A 74 13.28 -2.59 -3.40
CA THR A 74 14.71 -2.90 -3.54
C THR A 74 14.94 -4.38 -3.23
N ALA A 75 15.35 -5.16 -4.24
CA ALA A 75 15.66 -6.56 -4.08
C ALA A 75 17.04 -6.75 -3.40
N MET A 76 17.04 -7.29 -2.18
CA MET A 76 18.25 -7.51 -1.38
C MET A 76 18.65 -8.99 -1.30
N ASP A 77 17.69 -9.90 -1.43
CA ASP A 77 17.93 -11.35 -1.34
C ASP A 77 18.25 -11.98 -2.70
N ALA A 78 18.89 -13.15 -2.67
CA ALA A 78 19.29 -13.88 -3.87
C ALA A 78 18.11 -14.37 -4.75
N GLN A 79 16.91 -14.51 -4.18
CA GLN A 79 15.69 -14.84 -4.94
C GLN A 79 15.14 -13.63 -5.72
N GLY A 80 15.52 -12.41 -5.36
CA GLY A 80 14.92 -11.20 -5.90
C GLY A 80 13.54 -10.90 -5.32
N ILE A 81 12.80 -10.04 -6.02
CA ILE A 81 11.41 -9.67 -5.76
C ILE A 81 10.63 -9.92 -7.06
N ALA A 82 9.55 -10.68 -6.98
CA ALA A 82 8.47 -10.64 -7.96
C ALA A 82 7.44 -9.61 -7.49
N PHE A 83 6.90 -8.82 -8.42
CA PHE A 83 5.94 -7.77 -8.13
C PHE A 83 4.72 -7.95 -9.05
N SER A 84 3.53 -7.94 -8.46
CA SER A 84 2.25 -7.71 -9.13
C SER A 84 1.54 -6.55 -8.42
N ALA A 85 0.92 -5.66 -9.18
CA ALA A 85 0.13 -4.56 -8.63
C ALA A 85 -1.11 -5.04 -7.87
N ASP A 86 -1.69 -6.18 -8.28
CA ASP A 86 -2.87 -6.80 -7.66
C ASP A 86 -2.62 -7.26 -6.22
N ASP A 87 -1.35 -7.45 -5.82
CA ASP A 87 -0.98 -7.83 -4.45
C ASP A 87 -0.99 -6.63 -3.48
N TYR A 88 -1.25 -5.41 -3.97
CA TYR A 88 -1.20 -4.17 -3.21
C TYR A 88 -2.59 -3.52 -3.05
N THR A 89 -3.09 -3.48 -1.82
CA THR A 89 -4.35 -2.82 -1.46
C THR A 89 -4.09 -1.61 -0.56
N ILE A 90 -5.03 -0.66 -0.51
CA ILE A 90 -5.08 0.34 0.57
C ILE A 90 -6.12 -0.08 1.60
N LEU A 91 -5.71 -0.09 2.86
CA LEU A 91 -6.57 -0.23 4.04
C LEU A 91 -6.71 1.12 4.73
N GLY A 92 -7.90 1.45 5.24
CA GLY A 92 -8.16 2.71 5.94
C GLY A 92 -9.21 2.59 7.04
N LEU A 93 -9.29 3.59 7.90
CA LEU A 93 -10.46 3.79 8.76
C LEU A 93 -11.51 4.56 7.98
N GLY A 94 -12.73 4.02 7.90
CA GLY A 94 -13.83 4.61 7.13
C GLY A 94 -13.87 4.19 5.65
N SER A 95 -13.04 3.22 5.25
CA SER A 95 -13.04 2.60 3.93
C SER A 95 -12.89 1.08 4.06
N ASP A 96 -13.45 0.34 3.11
CA ASP A 96 -13.12 -1.09 2.92
C ASP A 96 -11.71 -1.22 2.30
N ARG A 97 -11.35 -2.43 1.85
CA ARG A 97 -10.17 -2.64 0.99
C ARG A 97 -10.36 -1.86 -0.31
N LEU A 98 -9.36 -1.05 -0.68
CA LEU A 98 -9.33 -0.31 -1.94
C LEU A 98 -8.31 -0.98 -2.85
N ASP A 99 -8.80 -1.59 -3.93
CA ASP A 99 -7.97 -2.28 -4.91
C ASP A 99 -7.40 -1.30 -5.95
N VAL A 100 -6.32 -1.69 -6.63
CA VAL A 100 -5.66 -0.81 -7.60
C VAL A 100 -6.55 -0.58 -8.83
N LEU A 101 -6.70 0.68 -9.25
CA LEU A 101 -7.46 1.03 -10.46
C LEU A 101 -6.59 1.04 -11.72
N TRP A 102 -5.31 1.37 -11.56
CA TRP A 102 -4.32 1.36 -12.63
C TRP A 102 -2.91 1.26 -12.05
N ALA A 103 -2.00 0.58 -12.74
CA ALA A 103 -0.61 0.50 -12.33
C ALA A 103 0.35 0.57 -13.52
N SER A 104 1.57 1.05 -13.28
CA SER A 104 2.69 0.93 -14.22
C SER A 104 4.01 0.71 -13.47
N PRO A 105 4.71 -0.42 -13.69
CA PRO A 105 4.22 -1.60 -14.41
C PRO A 105 3.07 -2.28 -13.65
N GLU A 106 2.30 -3.14 -14.31
CA GLU A 106 1.35 -4.06 -13.63
C GLU A 106 2.11 -5.23 -12.99
N VAL A 107 3.13 -5.75 -13.66
CA VAL A 107 4.00 -6.83 -13.16
C VAL A 107 5.48 -6.56 -13.46
N ALA A 108 6.37 -6.96 -12.56
CA ALA A 108 7.82 -6.82 -12.72
C ALA A 108 8.62 -7.84 -11.91
N GLU A 109 9.89 -8.02 -12.27
CA GLU A 109 10.86 -8.79 -11.49
C GLU A 109 12.11 -7.95 -11.24
N ALA A 110 12.59 -7.91 -10.00
CA ALA A 110 13.90 -7.36 -9.64
C ALA A 110 14.81 -8.45 -9.08
N ARG A 111 15.97 -8.64 -9.70
CA ARG A 111 17.04 -9.50 -9.16
C ARG A 111 17.79 -8.78 -8.04
N GLN A 112 18.50 -9.53 -7.21
CA GLN A 112 19.36 -8.98 -6.15
C GLN A 112 20.19 -7.76 -6.62
N GLY A 113 20.13 -6.67 -5.87
CA GLY A 113 20.78 -5.38 -6.19
C GLY A 113 20.04 -4.50 -7.19
N SER A 114 18.85 -4.93 -7.66
CA SER A 114 17.99 -4.16 -8.57
C SER A 114 16.79 -3.56 -7.83
N VAL A 115 16.12 -2.61 -8.49
CA VAL A 115 14.95 -1.89 -7.96
C VAL A 115 13.78 -2.00 -8.93
N VAL A 116 12.58 -2.26 -8.42
CA VAL A 116 11.31 -1.96 -9.12
C VAL A 116 10.84 -0.58 -8.65
N SER A 117 10.44 0.27 -9.59
CA SER A 117 9.65 1.47 -9.31
C SER A 117 8.29 1.30 -9.97
N ALA A 118 7.22 1.45 -9.19
CA ALA A 118 5.85 1.26 -9.66
C ALA A 118 4.97 2.44 -9.20
N THR A 119 4.21 2.99 -10.13
CA THR A 119 3.16 3.96 -9.85
C THR A 119 1.83 3.22 -9.77
N LEU A 120 1.17 3.27 -8.61
CA LEU A 120 -0.13 2.62 -8.35
C LEU A 120 -1.20 3.70 -8.18
N VAL A 121 -2.34 3.61 -8.85
CA VAL A 121 -3.43 4.59 -8.74
C VAL A 121 -4.66 3.96 -8.07
N TYR A 122 -5.21 4.68 -7.10
CA TYR A 122 -6.38 4.27 -6.31
C TYR A 122 -7.41 5.40 -6.25
N GLU A 123 -8.69 5.06 -6.20
CA GLU A 123 -9.74 5.96 -5.71
C GLU A 123 -9.84 5.85 -4.20
N ILE A 124 -9.86 6.99 -3.51
CA ILE A 124 -9.92 7.07 -2.05
C ILE A 124 -11.05 8.03 -1.63
N PRO A 125 -11.93 7.64 -0.69
CA PRO A 125 -12.89 8.56 -0.10
C PRO A 125 -12.19 9.70 0.65
N ASN A 126 -12.62 10.94 0.46
CA ASN A 126 -12.05 12.14 1.12
C ASN A 126 -12.10 12.06 2.66
N THR A 127 -13.01 11.23 3.19
CA THR A 127 -13.22 10.99 4.62
C THR A 127 -12.37 9.85 5.19
N ALA A 128 -11.73 9.02 4.35
CA ALA A 128 -10.93 7.90 4.82
C ALA A 128 -9.66 8.42 5.51
N VAL A 129 -9.20 7.76 6.59
CA VAL A 129 -8.01 8.22 7.35
C VAL A 129 -7.14 7.05 7.81
N ALA A 130 -5.91 7.35 8.24
CA ALA A 130 -4.91 6.36 8.68
C ALA A 130 -4.58 5.31 7.60
N LEU A 131 -4.54 5.77 6.34
CA LEU A 131 -4.38 4.92 5.16
C LEU A 131 -3.02 4.21 5.16
N THR A 132 -3.07 2.91 4.86
CA THR A 132 -1.93 2.00 4.81
C THR A 132 -1.97 1.20 3.52
N LEU A 133 -0.91 1.25 2.73
CA LEU A 133 -0.66 0.29 1.67
C LEU A 133 -0.21 -1.04 2.30
N GLU A 134 -0.95 -2.11 2.03
CA GLU A 134 -0.61 -3.48 2.39
C GLU A 134 -0.22 -4.23 1.11
N GLY A 135 1.01 -4.73 1.06
CA GLY A 135 1.51 -5.57 -0.03
C GLY A 135 1.55 -7.05 0.35
N GLU A 136 2.01 -7.90 -0.59
CA GLU A 136 2.15 -9.33 -0.37
C GLU A 136 2.90 -9.66 0.94
N HIS A 137 2.45 -10.70 1.63
CA HIS A 137 3.02 -11.20 2.88
C HIS A 137 3.05 -10.20 4.06
N GLY A 138 2.26 -9.12 4.00
CA GLY A 138 2.00 -8.25 5.16
C GLY A 138 2.99 -7.11 5.37
N GLY A 139 3.74 -6.74 4.33
CA GLY A 139 4.49 -5.47 4.32
C GLY A 139 3.51 -4.29 4.35
N ARG A 140 3.67 -3.37 5.32
CA ARG A 140 2.73 -2.26 5.56
C ARG A 140 3.42 -0.89 5.54
N LEU A 141 2.89 0.02 4.73
CA LEU A 141 3.44 1.36 4.49
C LEU A 141 2.35 2.42 4.67
N ALA A 142 2.56 3.37 5.58
CA ALA A 142 1.60 4.42 5.88
C ALA A 142 1.64 5.54 4.82
N LEU A 143 0.46 5.93 4.32
CA LEU A 143 0.30 6.89 3.23
C LEU A 143 0.18 8.35 3.69
N GLY A 144 0.10 8.57 5.01
CA GLY A 144 -0.14 9.88 5.61
C GLY A 144 -1.56 10.38 5.35
N THR A 145 -1.76 11.70 5.48
CA THR A 145 -3.05 12.39 5.25
C THR A 145 -2.92 13.66 4.41
N ALA A 146 -1.71 14.01 3.96
CA ALA A 146 -1.43 15.26 3.26
C ALA A 146 -2.02 15.32 1.83
N HIS A 147 -2.50 14.20 1.31
CA HIS A 147 -3.11 14.07 0.00
C HIS A 147 -4.63 14.28 0.00
N HIS A 148 -5.29 14.35 1.16
CA HIS A 148 -6.75 14.56 1.19
C HIS A 148 -7.11 15.97 0.72
N LEU A 149 -8.10 16.05 -0.17
CA LEU A 149 -8.73 17.30 -0.53
C LEU A 149 -9.69 17.77 0.59
N PRO A 150 -9.78 19.09 0.86
CA PRO A 150 -10.82 19.61 1.73
C PRO A 150 -12.20 19.42 1.10
N GLU A 151 -13.19 19.03 1.91
CA GLU A 151 -14.59 18.99 1.49
C GLU A 151 -15.05 20.38 0.99
N ARG A 152 -15.84 20.41 -0.09
CA ARG A 152 -16.37 21.61 -0.74
C ARG A 152 -17.90 21.62 -0.74
#